data_AF-A0A1B6JIW9-F1
#
_entry.id   AF-A0A1B6JIW9-F1
#
_cell.length_a   1.000
_cell.length_b   1.000
_cell.length_c   1.000
_cell.angle_alpha   90.00
_cell.angle_beta   90.00
_cell.angle_gamma   90.00
#
_symmetry.space_group_name_H-M   'P 1'
#
loop_
_entity.id
_entity.type
_entity.pdbx_description
1 polymer ?
#
loop_
_entity_poly.entity_id
_entity_poly.type
_entity_poly.pdbx_seq_one_letter_code
_entity_poly.pdbx_strand_id
1 'polypeptide(L)'
;MDRTNLILCLVLITIFILSQCSAQNKVVDMGDDSIIWCVVSVEEMAKCQNFSEAVKRNKVFIGRDYLELKCVRGFNKEECMTLLDQERAHLTTLDAGDVFIGGRYHSLIPIMQEVYPGVPRPQYHYYATAVIKKGTLPDLNSIRQLRGKKVCFPGVGSLAGWTIPIHTL
;
A
#
# COMPACT_ATOMS: atom_id res chain seq x y z
N MET A 1 -60.26 -2.53 -10.11
CA MET A 1 -58.98 -3.27 -10.04
C MET A 1 -59.04 -4.15 -8.80
N ASP A 2 -59.27 -5.45 -8.99
CA ASP A 2 -59.44 -6.39 -7.89
C ASP A 2 -58.19 -6.49 -7.02
N ARG A 3 -58.38 -6.54 -5.69
CA ARG A 3 -57.30 -6.68 -4.70
C ARG A 3 -56.35 -7.84 -5.03
N THR A 4 -56.88 -8.90 -5.61
CA THR A 4 -56.15 -10.08 -6.07
C THR A 4 -55.14 -9.74 -7.18
N ASN A 5 -55.52 -8.88 -8.12
CA ASN A 5 -54.64 -8.43 -9.20
C ASN A 5 -53.54 -7.49 -8.70
N LEU A 6 -53.83 -6.67 -7.68
CA LEU A 6 -52.83 -5.79 -7.05
C LEU A 6 -51.78 -6.59 -6.27
N ILE A 7 -52.20 -7.61 -5.53
CA ILE A 7 -51.30 -8.52 -4.79
C ILE A 7 -50.42 -9.31 -5.76
N LEU A 8 -51.01 -9.85 -6.83
CA LEU A 8 -50.25 -10.57 -7.85
C LEU A 8 -49.18 -9.68 -8.50
N CYS A 9 -49.51 -8.42 -8.76
CA CYS A 9 -48.58 -7.45 -9.34
C CYS A 9 -47.42 -7.12 -8.39
N LEU A 10 -47.71 -6.91 -7.09
CA LEU A 10 -46.68 -6.66 -6.08
C LEU A 10 -45.74 -7.85 -5.88
N VAL A 11 -46.26 -9.08 -5.93
CA VAL A 11 -45.44 -10.30 -5.84
C VAL A 11 -44.55 -10.47 -7.08
N LEU A 12 -45.07 -10.19 -8.27
CA LEU A 12 -44.25 -10.25 -9.50
C LEU A 12 -43.14 -9.19 -9.50
N ILE A 13 -43.43 -7.98 -9.00
CA ILE A 13 -42.43 -6.90 -8.88
C ILE A 13 -41.34 -7.28 -7.87
N THR A 14 -41.68 -7.84 -6.71
CA THR A 14 -40.68 -8.22 -5.71
C THR A 14 -39.81 -9.39 -6.18
N ILE A 15 -40.38 -10.37 -6.89
CA ILE A 15 -39.61 -11.46 -7.52
C ILE A 15 -38.67 -10.91 -8.59
N PHE A 16 -39.11 -9.94 -9.40
CA PHE A 16 -38.26 -9.32 -10.42
C PHE A 16 -37.10 -8.52 -9.80
N ILE A 17 -37.37 -7.76 -8.73
CA ILE A 17 -36.33 -7.01 -7.98
C ILE A 17 -35.32 -7.97 -7.34
N LEU A 18 -35.78 -9.08 -6.75
CA LEU A 18 -34.90 -10.10 -6.19
C LEU A 18 -34.07 -10.83 -7.26
N SER A 19 -34.62 -11.03 -8.47
CA SER A 19 -33.90 -11.66 -9.59
C SER A 19 -32.78 -10.79 -10.18
N GLN A 20 -32.88 -9.46 -10.01
CA GLN A 20 -31.84 -8.51 -10.44
C GLN A 20 -30.82 -8.20 -9.33
N CYS A 21 -31.04 -8.69 -8.10
CA CYS A 21 -30.08 -8.56 -7.01
C CYS A 21 -28.97 -9.61 -7.16
N SER A 22 -28.22 -9.54 -8.26
CA SER A 22 -26.91 -10.20 -8.32
C SER A 22 -26.00 -9.45 -7.37
N ALA A 23 -25.79 -9.99 -6.16
CA ALA A 23 -24.63 -9.62 -5.36
C ALA A 23 -23.39 -9.98 -6.21
N GLN A 24 -22.85 -9.02 -6.93
CA GLN A 24 -21.62 -9.20 -7.68
C GLN A 24 -20.47 -9.33 -6.67
N ASN A 25 -20.25 -10.53 -6.16
CA ASN A 25 -18.92 -10.94 -5.76
C ASN A 25 -18.11 -11.00 -7.06
N LYS A 26 -17.65 -9.84 -7.56
CA LYS A 26 -16.63 -9.81 -8.59
C LYS A 26 -15.36 -10.36 -7.96
N VAL A 27 -15.19 -11.67 -8.03
CA VAL A 27 -13.85 -12.22 -8.15
C VAL A 27 -13.29 -11.53 -9.38
N VAL A 28 -12.35 -10.60 -9.18
CA VAL A 28 -11.59 -10.03 -10.28
C VAL A 28 -10.86 -11.20 -10.91
N ASP A 29 -11.42 -11.70 -12.01
CA ASP A 29 -10.70 -12.60 -12.90
C ASP A 29 -9.58 -11.75 -13.49
N MET A 30 -8.43 -11.81 -12.84
CA MET A 30 -7.21 -11.16 -13.27
C MET A 30 -6.77 -11.94 -14.51
N GLY A 31 -7.42 -11.66 -15.64
CA GLY A 31 -7.19 -12.32 -16.94
C GLY A 31 -5.80 -12.07 -17.52
N ASP A 32 -4.88 -11.56 -16.71
CA ASP A 32 -3.47 -11.44 -16.96
C ASP A 32 -2.76 -12.20 -15.84
N ASP A 33 -2.02 -13.26 -16.19
CA ASP A 33 -1.18 -14.04 -15.28
C ASP A 33 0.04 -13.22 -14.81
N SER A 34 -0.11 -11.90 -14.63
CA SER A 34 0.98 -10.98 -14.38
C SER A 34 0.67 -9.95 -13.29
N ILE A 35 1.67 -9.67 -12.47
CA ILE A 35 1.66 -8.63 -11.44
C ILE A 35 2.65 -7.55 -11.82
N ILE A 36 2.21 -6.30 -11.88
CA ILE A 36 3.07 -5.15 -12.18
C ILE A 36 3.44 -4.44 -10.88
N TRP A 37 4.72 -4.45 -10.52
CA TRP A 37 5.24 -3.74 -9.35
C TRP A 37 5.76 -2.35 -9.75
N CYS A 38 5.22 -1.30 -9.14
CA CYS A 38 5.67 0.07 -9.34
C CYS A 38 6.80 0.44 -8.37
N VAL A 39 7.90 0.92 -8.94
CA VAL A 39 9.11 1.38 -8.24
C VAL A 39 9.39 2.85 -8.57
N VAL A 40 10.21 3.53 -7.76
CA VAL A 40 10.44 4.98 -7.90
C VAL A 40 11.85 5.35 -8.35
N SER A 41 12.84 4.47 -8.18
CA SER A 41 14.24 4.75 -8.55
C SER A 41 14.80 3.80 -9.62
N VAL A 42 15.95 4.17 -10.19
CA VAL A 42 16.67 3.32 -11.15
C VAL A 42 17.21 2.05 -10.46
N GLU A 43 17.67 2.20 -9.23
CA GLU A 43 18.17 1.11 -8.39
C GLU A 43 17.05 0.15 -8.00
N GLU A 44 15.87 0.69 -7.65
CA GLU A 44 14.69 -0.14 -7.39
C GLU A 44 14.21 -0.85 -8.67
N MET A 45 14.28 -0.21 -9.83
CA MET A 45 13.96 -0.85 -11.11
C MET A 45 14.90 -2.02 -11.40
N ALA A 46 16.20 -1.84 -11.22
CA ALA A 46 17.17 -2.92 -11.38
C ALA A 46 16.91 -4.08 -10.38
N LYS A 47 16.59 -3.75 -9.12
CA LYS A 47 16.21 -4.76 -8.11
C LYS A 47 14.93 -5.50 -8.49
N CYS A 48 13.91 -4.79 -8.98
CA CYS A 48 12.65 -5.38 -9.41
C CYS A 48 12.85 -6.31 -10.60
N GLN A 49 13.66 -5.92 -11.58
CA GLN A 49 13.99 -6.76 -12.74
C GLN A 49 14.70 -8.05 -12.32
N ASN A 50 15.70 -7.96 -11.43
CA ASN A 50 16.36 -9.15 -10.88
C ASN A 50 15.38 -10.06 -10.12
N PHE A 51 14.45 -9.47 -9.36
CA PHE A 51 13.42 -10.23 -8.67
C PHE A 51 12.46 -10.92 -9.65
N SER A 52 12.05 -10.22 -10.70
CA SER A 52 11.22 -10.76 -11.78
C SER A 52 11.87 -11.97 -12.46
N GLU A 53 13.17 -11.88 -12.77
CA GLU A 53 13.92 -13.01 -13.30
C GLU A 53 14.00 -14.19 -12.32
N ALA A 54 14.22 -13.92 -11.03
CA ALA A 54 14.29 -14.96 -10.01
C ALA A 54 12.94 -15.70 -9.86
N VAL A 55 11.82 -14.97 -9.86
CA VAL A 55 10.46 -15.55 -9.83
C VAL A 55 10.25 -16.42 -11.07
N LYS A 56 10.60 -15.91 -12.25
CA LYS A 56 10.47 -16.65 -13.52
C LYS A 56 11.28 -17.95 -13.55
N ARG A 57 12.52 -17.93 -13.07
CA ARG A 57 13.38 -19.12 -12.97
C ARG A 57 12.81 -20.19 -12.05
N ASN A 58 12.05 -19.79 -11.03
CA ASN A 58 11.43 -20.67 -10.05
C ASN A 58 9.97 -21.03 -10.37
N LYS A 59 9.49 -20.77 -11.61
CA LYS A 59 8.11 -21.05 -12.04
C LYS A 59 7.63 -22.47 -11.69
N VAL A 60 8.47 -23.48 -11.91
CA VAL A 60 8.14 -24.88 -11.64
C VAL A 60 7.91 -25.14 -10.15
N PHE A 61 8.68 -24.48 -9.28
CA PHE A 61 8.54 -24.61 -7.83
C PHE A 61 7.28 -23.92 -7.31
N ILE A 62 6.93 -22.76 -7.87
CA ILE A 62 5.73 -21.99 -7.49
C ILE A 62 4.45 -22.70 -8.00
N GLY A 63 4.52 -23.37 -9.15
CA GLY A 63 3.44 -24.19 -9.66
C GLY A 63 2.22 -23.37 -10.10
N ARG A 64 1.04 -23.74 -9.59
CA ARG A 64 -0.25 -23.13 -9.99
C ARG A 64 -0.44 -21.67 -9.53
N ASP A 65 0.32 -21.25 -8.52
CA ASP A 65 0.23 -19.91 -7.94
C ASP A 65 1.24 -18.95 -8.61
N TYR A 66 1.83 -19.36 -9.73
CA TYR A 66 2.79 -18.56 -10.47
C TYR A 66 2.11 -17.36 -11.14
N LEU A 67 2.66 -16.18 -10.89
CA LEU A 67 2.32 -14.94 -11.59
C LEU A 67 3.61 -14.33 -12.15
N GLU A 68 3.58 -13.90 -13.41
CA GLU A 68 4.68 -13.19 -14.04
C GLU A 68 4.85 -11.81 -13.39
N LEU A 69 6.00 -11.59 -12.75
CA LEU A 69 6.29 -10.30 -12.17
C LEU A 69 6.85 -9.35 -13.24
N LYS A 70 6.19 -8.22 -13.43
CA LYS A 70 6.61 -7.10 -14.30
C LYS A 70 6.92 -5.88 -13.43
N CYS A 71 7.69 -4.94 -13.99
CA CYS A 71 8.14 -3.75 -13.28
C CYS A 71 7.80 -2.51 -14.11
N VAL A 72 7.30 -1.46 -13.44
CA VAL A 72 7.12 -0.13 -14.02
C VAL A 72 7.73 0.91 -13.09
N ARG A 73 8.25 2.01 -13.64
CA ARG A 73 8.85 3.07 -12.85
C ARG A 73 7.99 4.31 -12.87
N GLY A 74 7.57 4.76 -11.69
CA GLY A 74 7.03 6.10 -11.46
C GLY A 74 8.14 7.08 -11.08
N PHE A 75 7.85 8.38 -11.15
CA PHE A 75 8.74 9.45 -10.72
C PHE A 75 8.85 9.52 -9.20
N ASN A 76 7.76 9.27 -8.49
CA ASN A 76 7.68 9.25 -7.04
C ASN A 76 6.57 8.29 -6.58
N LYS A 77 6.37 8.18 -5.26
CA LYS A 77 5.37 7.29 -4.68
C LYS A 77 3.93 7.69 -5.06
N GLU A 78 3.63 8.98 -5.18
CA GLU A 78 2.31 9.49 -5.58
C GLU A 78 1.97 9.11 -7.03
N GLU A 79 2.93 9.17 -7.94
CA GLU A 79 2.73 8.67 -9.30
C GLU A 79 2.53 7.16 -9.30
N CYS A 80 3.27 6.39 -8.49
CA CYS A 80 2.98 4.96 -8.35
C CYS A 80 1.55 4.70 -7.86
N MET A 81 1.08 5.44 -6.85
CA MET A 81 -0.31 5.32 -6.38
C MET A 81 -1.33 5.67 -7.48
N THR A 82 -1.04 6.70 -8.28
CA THR A 82 -1.84 7.08 -9.45
C THR A 82 -1.86 5.97 -10.52
N LEU A 83 -0.72 5.30 -10.76
CA LEU A 83 -0.64 4.17 -11.70
C LEU A 83 -1.46 2.97 -11.20
N LEU A 84 -1.54 2.74 -9.89
CA LEU A 84 -2.40 1.71 -9.31
C LEU A 84 -3.89 2.05 -9.51
N ASP A 85 -4.30 3.30 -9.26
CA ASP A 85 -5.69 3.74 -9.50
C ASP A 85 -6.09 3.60 -10.99
N GLN A 86 -5.12 3.75 -11.91
CA GLN A 86 -5.32 3.62 -13.35
C GLN A 86 -5.21 2.16 -13.85
N GLU A 87 -5.05 1.18 -12.95
CA GLU A 87 -4.82 -0.23 -13.30
C GLU A 87 -3.61 -0.44 -14.22
N ARG A 88 -2.63 0.46 -14.18
CA ARG A 88 -1.35 0.39 -14.91
C ARG A 88 -0.23 -0.22 -14.09
N ALA A 89 -0.46 -0.40 -12.79
CA ALA A 89 0.36 -1.13 -11.84
C ALA A 89 -0.54 -1.83 -10.82
N HIS A 90 -0.06 -2.89 -10.19
CA HIS A 90 -0.83 -3.68 -9.22
C HIS A 90 -0.33 -3.53 -7.80
N LEU A 91 0.99 -3.33 -7.61
CA LEU A 91 1.63 -3.27 -6.31
C LEU A 91 2.61 -2.11 -6.20
N THR A 92 2.76 -1.56 -5.01
CA THR A 92 3.89 -0.70 -4.63
C THR A 92 4.13 -0.80 -3.13
N THR A 93 5.32 -0.40 -2.67
CA THR A 93 5.70 -0.40 -1.25
C THR A 93 5.67 1.01 -0.71
N LEU A 94 4.94 1.21 0.39
CA LEU A 94 4.71 2.53 0.99
C LEU A 94 5.14 2.52 2.45
N ASP A 95 5.70 3.65 2.91
CA ASP A 95 5.83 3.89 4.34
C ASP A 95 4.43 4.14 4.93
N ALA A 96 4.25 3.91 6.23
CA ALA A 96 2.95 4.09 6.88
C ALA A 96 2.37 5.52 6.73
N GLY A 97 3.22 6.55 6.58
CA GLY A 97 2.77 7.90 6.26
C GLY A 97 2.16 8.00 4.85
N ASP A 98 2.78 7.33 3.88
CA ASP A 98 2.28 7.26 2.51
C ASP A 98 1.03 6.35 2.40
N VAL A 99 0.91 5.32 3.26
CA VAL A 99 -0.32 4.48 3.33
C VAL A 99 -1.54 5.32 3.67
N PHE A 100 -1.41 6.33 4.54
CA PHE A 100 -2.52 7.27 4.81
C PHE A 100 -2.93 8.03 3.55
N ILE A 101 -1.96 8.52 2.77
CA ILE A 101 -2.21 9.21 1.50
C ILE A 101 -2.86 8.23 0.49
N GLY A 102 -2.34 7.01 0.41
CA GLY A 102 -2.82 5.95 -0.46
C GLY A 102 -4.24 5.49 -0.16
N GLY A 103 -4.70 5.53 1.09
CA GLY A 103 -6.10 5.23 1.43
C GLY A 103 -7.03 6.45 1.37
N ARG A 104 -6.49 7.67 1.56
CA ARG A 104 -7.30 8.89 1.64
C ARG A 104 -7.54 9.55 0.28
N TYR A 105 -6.53 9.55 -0.58
CA TYR A 105 -6.52 10.24 -1.86
C TYR A 105 -6.44 9.28 -3.06
N HIS A 106 -6.04 8.05 -2.81
CA HIS A 106 -6.09 6.94 -3.75
C HIS A 106 -7.03 5.87 -3.18
N SER A 107 -7.53 4.94 -4.01
CA SER A 107 -8.44 3.88 -3.52
C SER A 107 -7.65 2.63 -3.10
N LEU A 108 -6.48 2.82 -2.49
CA LEU A 108 -5.56 1.73 -2.19
C LEU A 108 -5.87 1.11 -0.83
N ILE A 109 -5.68 -0.21 -0.78
CA ILE A 109 -5.79 -1.00 0.45
C ILE A 109 -4.45 -1.68 0.74
N PRO A 110 -3.96 -1.66 1.99
CA PRO A 110 -2.77 -2.40 2.36
C PRO A 110 -3.09 -3.90 2.41
N ILE A 111 -2.43 -4.70 1.58
CA ILE A 111 -2.63 -6.17 1.53
C ILE A 111 -1.48 -6.98 2.17
N MET A 112 -0.33 -6.34 2.38
CA MET A 112 0.88 -6.95 2.94
C MET A 112 1.60 -5.94 3.84
N GLN A 113 2.34 -6.44 4.83
CA GLN A 113 3.17 -5.63 5.71
C GLN A 113 4.58 -6.22 5.83
N GLU A 114 5.59 -5.36 5.98
CA GLU A 114 6.95 -5.79 6.27
C GLU A 114 7.04 -6.35 7.71
N VAL A 115 7.88 -7.37 7.88
CA VAL A 115 8.14 -7.98 9.19
C VAL A 115 9.62 -7.82 9.51
N TYR A 116 9.90 -7.16 10.63
CA TYR A 116 11.26 -6.91 11.09
C TYR A 116 11.74 -8.02 12.04
N PRO A 117 13.05 -8.34 12.01
CA PRO A 117 13.64 -9.26 12.98
C PRO A 117 13.41 -8.77 14.42
N GLY A 118 13.04 -9.68 15.32
CA GLY A 118 12.91 -9.40 16.74
C GLY A 118 13.17 -10.65 17.57
N VAL A 119 13.75 -10.45 18.76
CA VAL A 119 13.99 -11.50 19.74
C VAL A 119 13.12 -11.18 20.96
N PRO A 120 12.25 -12.09 21.44
CA PRO A 120 12.07 -13.49 21.02
C PRO A 120 11.07 -13.70 19.87
N ARG A 121 10.43 -12.64 19.35
CA ARG A 121 9.38 -12.73 18.31
C ARG A 121 9.58 -11.69 17.22
N PRO A 122 9.13 -11.96 15.97
CA PRO A 122 9.13 -10.97 14.89
C PRO A 122 8.36 -9.70 15.28
N GLN A 123 8.79 -8.56 14.75
CA GLN A 123 8.19 -7.26 15.00
C GLN A 123 7.47 -6.76 13.74
N TYR A 124 6.24 -6.29 13.92
CA TYR A 124 5.42 -5.70 12.85
C TYR A 124 5.40 -4.17 12.88
N HIS A 125 6.28 -3.59 13.69
CA HIS A 125 6.44 -2.17 13.88
C HIS A 125 7.92 -1.85 14.03
N TYR A 126 8.26 -0.58 13.83
CA TYR A 126 9.59 -0.06 14.06
C TYR A 126 9.49 1.24 14.88
N TYR A 127 10.58 1.60 15.56
CA TYR A 127 10.60 2.77 16.45
C TYR A 127 11.07 4.02 15.71
N ALA A 128 10.32 5.11 15.86
CA ALA A 128 10.78 6.45 15.49
C ALA A 128 11.79 6.94 16.54
N THR A 129 13.02 7.22 16.11
CA THR A 129 14.11 7.63 17.00
C THR A 129 14.81 8.87 16.47
N ALA A 130 15.23 9.74 17.39
CA ALA A 130 16.07 10.89 17.07
C ALA A 130 17.52 10.59 17.47
N VAL A 131 18.42 10.58 16.49
CA VAL A 131 19.83 10.26 16.71
C VAL A 131 20.67 11.54 16.66
N ILE A 132 21.55 11.70 17.65
CA ILE A 132 22.49 12.82 17.73
C ILE A 132 23.91 12.31 17.91
N LYS A 133 24.89 13.05 17.40
CA LYS A 133 26.31 12.75 17.65
C LYS A 133 26.67 13.19 19.07
N LYS A 134 27.31 12.30 19.84
CA LYS A 134 27.74 12.63 21.21
C LYS A 134 28.67 13.84 21.19
N GLY A 135 28.39 14.80 22.07
CA GLY A 135 29.20 16.01 22.25
C GLY A 135 28.99 17.13 21.23
N THR A 136 28.10 16.99 20.24
CA THR A 136 27.87 18.06 19.25
C THR A 136 26.81 19.08 19.64
N LEU A 137 25.92 18.73 20.58
CA LEU A 137 24.83 19.59 21.06
C LEU A 137 24.80 19.56 22.59
N PRO A 138 25.76 20.24 23.27
CA PRO A 138 25.87 20.19 24.73
C PRO A 138 24.72 20.90 25.45
N ASP A 139 24.02 21.80 24.74
CA ASP A 139 22.86 22.53 25.23
C ASP A 139 21.53 21.78 25.03
N LEU A 140 21.55 20.59 24.40
CA LEU A 140 20.38 19.78 24.11
C LEU A 140 20.18 18.70 25.17
N ASN A 141 19.31 18.96 26.16
CA ASN A 141 18.94 17.99 27.20
C ASN A 141 17.54 17.39 26.99
N SER A 142 16.77 17.93 26.04
CA SER A 142 15.42 17.46 25.72
C SER A 142 15.14 17.66 24.24
N ILE A 143 14.27 16.81 23.66
CA ILE A 143 13.82 16.91 22.27
C ILE A 143 13.12 18.25 21.98
N ARG A 144 12.53 18.91 23.00
CA ARG A 144 11.87 20.22 22.85
C ARG A 144 12.84 21.39 22.62
N GLN A 145 14.15 21.17 22.81
CA GLN A 145 15.19 22.20 22.67
C GLN A 145 15.82 22.21 21.27
N LEU A 146 15.11 21.70 20.25
CA LEU A 146 15.58 21.67 18.86
C LEU A 146 15.37 22.99 18.09
N ARG A 147 14.77 24.02 18.71
CA ARG A 147 14.61 25.34 18.06
C ARG A 147 15.98 25.90 17.66
N GLY A 148 16.10 26.27 16.38
CA GLY A 148 17.35 26.80 15.81
C GLY A 148 18.42 25.73 15.52
N LYS A 149 18.14 24.45 15.76
CA LYS A 149 19.03 23.34 15.35
C LYS A 149 18.71 22.88 13.94
N LYS A 150 19.72 22.33 13.26
CA LYS A 150 19.55 21.67 11.96
C LYS A 150 19.13 20.21 12.19
N VAL A 151 18.09 19.77 11.51
CA VAL A 151 17.56 18.41 11.59
C VAL A 151 17.51 17.79 10.20
N CYS A 152 17.86 16.52 10.10
CA CYS A 152 17.76 15.74 8.87
C CYS A 152 16.56 14.78 8.99
N PHE A 153 15.68 14.78 7.99
CA PHE A 153 14.53 13.88 7.92
C PHE A 153 14.68 12.95 6.71
N PRO A 154 14.21 11.70 6.78
CA PRO A 154 14.33 10.76 5.67
C PRO A 154 13.43 11.16 4.48
N GLY A 155 12.27 11.77 4.75
CA GLY A 155 11.35 12.25 3.74
C GLY A 155 10.14 12.95 4.35
N VAL A 156 9.63 13.95 3.64
CA VAL A 156 8.40 14.66 4.01
C VAL A 156 7.22 13.69 3.95
N GLY A 157 6.33 13.74 4.94
CA GLY A 157 5.14 12.88 5.00
C GLY A 157 5.39 11.48 5.58
N SER A 158 6.64 11.03 5.72
CA SER A 158 6.94 9.75 6.37
C SER A 158 6.46 9.71 7.82
N LEU A 159 5.99 8.55 8.29
CA LEU A 159 5.42 8.41 9.63
C LEU A 159 6.48 8.70 10.71
N ALA A 160 7.55 7.91 10.72
CA ALA A 160 8.61 8.05 11.73
C ALA A 160 9.50 9.27 11.52
N GLY A 161 9.71 9.65 10.26
CA GLY A 161 10.64 10.70 9.89
C GLY A 161 10.04 12.10 9.85
N TRP A 162 8.72 12.25 9.75
CA TRP A 162 8.08 13.56 9.63
C TRP A 162 6.90 13.71 10.57
N THR A 163 5.88 12.85 10.44
CA THR A 163 4.62 13.00 11.19
C THR A 163 4.82 12.90 12.71
N ILE A 164 5.54 11.88 13.18
CA ILE A 164 5.83 11.70 14.61
C ILE A 164 6.67 12.86 15.19
N PRO A 165 7.85 13.23 14.63
CA PRO A 165 8.65 14.29 15.20
C PRO A 165 7.94 15.65 15.16
N ILE A 166 7.25 16.01 14.07
CA ILE A 166 6.52 17.28 13.98
C ILE A 166 5.38 17.36 15.00
N HIS A 167 4.69 16.25 15.27
CA HIS A 167 3.66 16.19 16.31
C HIS A 167 4.24 16.27 17.74
N THR A 168 5.47 15.78 17.94
CA THR A 168 6.09 15.69 19.27
C THR A 168 6.70 17.02 19.75
N LEU A 169 7.15 17.85 18.82
CA LEU A 169 7.88 19.10 19.06
C LEU A 169 6.94 20.26 19.40
#